data_AF-A0A7Y2JL06-F1
#
_entry.id   AF-A0A7Y2JL06-F1
#
_cell.length_a   1.000
_cell.length_b   1.000
_cell.length_c   1.000
_cell.angle_alpha   90.00
_cell.angle_beta   90.00
_cell.angle_gamma   90.00
#
_symmetry.space_group_name_H-M   'P 1'
#
loop_
_entity.id
_entity.type
_entity.pdbx_description
1 polymer ?
#
loop_
_entity_poly.entity_id
_entity_poly.type
_entity_poly.pdbx_seq_one_letter_code
_entity_poly.pdbx_strand_id
1 'polypeptide(L)'
;MARIPTKDEILAWISDNPALTSKRDIAKAFGIKGSDRVELKRILKELESDGHLEKRRKTYRDPDRLPPVSVLMIGAPSKDGDLFARPLEWQGDGPEPAILVIPRASDPALGEGDRILARLTQVKADDHAYEARLIRRIGTNPTKILGVFRKTAEGGRILPVDKGADREWRVATGETHGAKDGELVEAEQSGPKDRMGLPRARIVTRLGDPSQPKAVSLIAIHQHGIPDDFPDAAIAEADAMKPAGLDGREDLRDMPLLTIDPSDARDHDDACFAHPDDDPKNEGGHVIWVAIADVAHYVTPGSALDREAWKRGNSTYFPDRVVPMLPDRLSGDLCSLHEGVARACIAVRMQIDAKG
;
A
#
# COMPACT_ATOMS: atom_id res chain seq x y z
N MET A 1 12.77 -35.75 31.86
CA MET A 1 11.58 -34.88 31.64
C MET A 1 12.08 -33.47 31.45
N ALA A 2 11.61 -32.76 30.42
CA ALA A 2 11.98 -31.36 30.23
C ALA A 2 11.32 -30.52 31.33
N ARG A 3 12.02 -29.54 31.89
CA ARG A 3 11.45 -28.60 32.86
C ARG A 3 10.37 -27.77 32.16
N ILE A 4 9.13 -27.83 32.65
CA ILE A 4 8.04 -27.00 32.14
C ILE A 4 8.26 -25.57 32.70
N PRO A 5 8.34 -24.54 31.83
CA PRO A 5 8.51 -23.16 32.27
C PRO A 5 7.26 -22.64 32.97
N THR A 6 7.47 -21.75 33.94
CA THR A 6 6.41 -21.02 34.63
C THR A 6 5.81 -19.94 33.72
N LYS A 7 4.62 -19.44 34.09
CA LYS A 7 3.95 -18.33 33.38
C LYS A 7 4.87 -17.10 33.24
N ASP A 8 5.55 -16.73 34.32
CA ASP A 8 6.45 -15.57 34.36
C ASP A 8 7.69 -15.77 33.48
N GLU A 9 8.25 -16.99 33.44
CA GLU A 9 9.39 -17.31 32.57
C GLU A 9 9.02 -17.23 31.08
N ILE A 10 7.78 -17.61 30.72
CA ILE A 10 7.27 -17.50 29.34
C ILE A 10 7.09 -16.02 28.96
N LEU A 11 6.48 -15.21 29.83
CA LEU A 11 6.28 -13.78 29.59
C LEU A 11 7.61 -13.02 29.47
N ALA A 12 8.57 -13.31 30.37
CA ALA A 12 9.91 -12.74 30.30
C ALA A 12 10.61 -13.11 29.00
N TRP A 13 10.56 -14.37 28.59
CA TRP A 13 11.19 -14.81 27.35
C TRP A 13 10.57 -14.19 26.09
N ILE A 14 9.24 -14.02 26.04
CA ILE A 14 8.54 -13.32 24.96
C ILE A 14 8.94 -11.84 24.90
N SER A 15 9.05 -11.19 26.06
CA SER A 15 9.51 -9.81 26.18
C SER A 15 10.95 -9.64 25.68
N ASP A 16 11.83 -10.58 26.01
CA ASP A 16 13.24 -10.55 25.61
C ASP A 16 13.48 -10.96 24.15
N ASN A 17 12.51 -11.64 23.52
CA ASN A 17 12.63 -12.17 22.15
C ASN A 17 11.44 -11.75 21.26
N PRO A 18 11.24 -10.45 20.99
CA PRO A 18 10.03 -9.92 20.35
C PRO A 18 9.84 -10.36 18.87
N ALA A 19 10.88 -10.90 18.23
CA ALA A 19 10.84 -11.45 16.87
C ALA A 19 10.52 -12.96 16.80
N LEU A 20 10.50 -13.66 17.94
CA LEU A 20 10.38 -15.13 18.03
C LEU A 20 9.18 -15.54 18.90
N THR A 21 7.99 -15.09 18.52
CA THR A 21 6.78 -15.18 19.36
C THR A 21 5.84 -16.33 18.98
N SER A 22 6.28 -17.23 18.10
CA SER A 22 5.45 -18.38 17.72
C SER A 22 5.51 -19.48 18.78
N LYS A 23 4.46 -20.29 18.89
CA LYS A 23 4.44 -21.47 19.78
C LYS A 23 5.63 -22.42 19.54
N ARG A 24 6.13 -22.50 18.30
CA ARG A 24 7.30 -23.34 17.96
C ARG A 24 8.58 -22.77 18.52
N ASP A 25 8.73 -21.45 18.55
CA ASP A 25 9.90 -20.77 19.06
C ASP A 25 9.98 -20.88 20.58
N ILE A 26 8.85 -20.66 21.28
CA ILE A 26 8.73 -20.85 22.73
C ILE A 26 9.05 -22.31 23.09
N ALA A 27 8.47 -23.28 22.37
CA ALA A 27 8.75 -24.70 22.62
C ALA A 27 10.22 -25.06 22.39
N LYS A 28 10.89 -24.42 21.41
CA LYS A 28 12.31 -24.64 21.12
C LYS A 28 13.21 -24.03 22.22
N ALA A 29 12.88 -22.83 22.69
CA ALA A 29 13.64 -22.14 23.73
C ALA A 29 13.66 -22.89 25.06
N PHE A 30 12.53 -23.47 25.45
CA PHE A 30 12.41 -24.24 26.69
C PHE A 30 12.65 -25.76 26.50
N GLY A 31 13.10 -26.19 25.31
CA GLY A 31 13.43 -27.59 25.05
C GLY A 31 12.26 -28.57 25.10
N ILE A 32 11.02 -28.08 24.90
CA ILE A 32 9.77 -28.84 25.07
C ILE A 32 9.48 -29.69 23.83
N LYS A 33 9.43 -31.02 24.02
CA LYS A 33 9.24 -32.01 22.95
C LYS A 33 8.11 -32.98 23.30
N GLY A 34 7.54 -33.63 22.28
CA GLY A 34 6.55 -34.71 22.46
C GLY A 34 5.30 -34.30 23.24
N SER A 35 4.92 -35.12 24.22
CA SER A 35 3.74 -34.96 25.08
C SER A 35 3.75 -33.67 25.91
N ASP A 36 4.93 -33.13 26.24
CA ASP A 36 5.06 -31.94 27.08
C ASP A 36 4.55 -30.67 26.37
N ARG A 37 4.32 -30.74 25.06
CA ARG A 37 3.69 -29.66 24.26
C ARG A 37 2.21 -29.44 24.59
N VAL A 38 1.55 -30.44 25.19
CA VAL A 38 0.17 -30.33 25.66
C VAL A 38 0.12 -29.39 26.86
N GLU A 39 1.07 -29.51 27.78
CA GLU A 39 1.15 -28.68 28.98
C GLU A 39 1.52 -27.22 28.65
N LEU A 40 2.48 -27.00 27.75
CA LEU A 40 2.76 -25.66 27.22
C LEU A 40 1.51 -25.03 26.57
N LYS A 41 0.68 -25.83 25.90
CA LYS A 41 -0.57 -25.32 25.30
C LYS A 41 -1.57 -24.88 26.36
N ARG A 42 -1.66 -25.59 27.49
CA ARG A 42 -2.52 -25.26 28.61
C ARG A 42 -2.10 -23.93 29.23
N ILE A 43 -0.80 -23.77 29.54
CA ILE A 43 -0.24 -22.55 30.14
C ILE A 43 -0.42 -21.34 29.22
N LEU A 44 -0.18 -21.47 27.91
CA LEU A 44 -0.41 -20.38 26.95
C LEU A 44 -1.88 -20.00 26.83
N LYS A 45 -2.80 -20.96 26.96
CA LYS A 45 -4.25 -20.70 26.92
C LYS A 45 -4.74 -20.01 28.21
N GLU A 46 -4.12 -20.34 29.35
CA GLU A 46 -4.39 -19.64 30.60
C GLU A 46 -3.87 -18.21 30.56
N LEU A 47 -2.66 -17.98 30.06
CA LEU A 47 -2.13 -16.62 29.85
C LEU A 47 -2.99 -15.79 28.87
N GLU A 48 -3.61 -16.44 27.88
CA GLU A 48 -4.57 -15.83 26.97
C GLU A 48 -5.90 -15.48 27.68
N SER A 49 -6.38 -16.36 28.57
CA SER A 49 -7.58 -16.12 29.37
C SER A 49 -7.39 -15.08 30.47
N ASP A 50 -6.17 -14.97 31.00
CA ASP A 50 -5.77 -14.03 32.05
C ASP A 50 -5.48 -12.62 31.46
N GLY A 51 -5.63 -12.43 30.14
CA GLY A 51 -5.41 -11.15 29.45
C GLY A 51 -3.94 -10.80 29.20
N HIS A 52 -3.00 -11.64 29.62
CA HIS A 52 -1.56 -11.36 29.49
C HIS A 52 -1.00 -11.61 28.09
N LEU A 53 -1.73 -12.31 27.20
CA LEU A 53 -1.31 -12.58 25.82
C LEU A 53 -2.50 -12.60 24.86
N GLU A 54 -2.43 -11.85 23.75
CA GLU A 54 -3.43 -11.96 22.68
C GLU A 54 -2.90 -12.77 21.49
N LYS A 55 -3.70 -13.70 20.96
CA LYS A 55 -3.33 -14.58 19.86
C LYS A 55 -3.70 -13.99 18.49
N ARG A 56 -2.74 -13.40 17.78
CA ARG A 56 -2.92 -13.04 16.35
C ARG A 56 -2.25 -14.05 15.43
N ARG A 57 -3.07 -14.79 14.65
CA ARG A 57 -2.80 -15.76 13.55
C ARG A 57 -1.66 -16.80 13.70
N LYS A 58 -0.63 -16.59 14.55
CA LYS A 58 0.41 -17.54 15.05
C LYS A 58 1.36 -16.98 16.15
N THR A 59 1.18 -15.73 16.64
CA THR A 59 2.10 -15.06 17.60
C THR A 59 1.36 -14.51 18.82
N TYR A 60 2.01 -14.56 19.99
CA TYR A 60 1.50 -14.01 21.26
C TYR A 60 2.23 -12.71 21.61
N ARG A 61 1.52 -11.64 21.99
CA ARG A 61 2.10 -10.37 22.46
C ARG A 61 1.33 -9.84 23.68
N ASP A 62 2.05 -9.12 24.52
CA ASP A 62 1.52 -8.36 25.65
C ASP A 62 0.66 -7.20 25.10
N PRO A 63 -0.66 -7.17 25.36
CA PRO A 63 -1.57 -6.15 24.81
C PRO A 63 -1.27 -4.74 25.33
N ASP A 64 -0.56 -4.62 26.46
CA ASP A 64 -0.20 -3.33 27.06
C ASP A 64 1.16 -2.80 26.57
N ARG A 65 1.70 -3.33 25.47
CA ARG A 65 2.98 -2.88 24.91
C ARG A 65 2.93 -2.60 23.42
N LEU A 66 3.53 -1.48 23.04
CA LEU A 66 3.72 -1.16 21.63
C LEU A 66 4.70 -2.13 20.96
N PRO A 67 4.45 -2.50 19.68
CA PRO A 67 5.42 -3.23 18.88
C PRO A 67 6.79 -2.52 18.82
N PRO A 68 7.91 -3.25 18.72
CA PRO A 68 9.25 -2.63 18.60
C PRO A 68 9.42 -1.73 17.36
N VAL A 69 8.53 -1.83 16.38
CA VAL A 69 8.43 -0.92 15.25
C VAL A 69 6.98 -0.54 15.09
N SER A 70 6.70 0.77 15.21
CA SER A 70 5.35 1.31 15.19
C SER A 70 5.27 2.56 14.34
N VAL A 71 4.07 2.84 13.85
CA VAL A 71 3.74 4.08 13.15
C VAL A 71 3.34 5.11 14.20
N LEU A 72 4.04 6.25 14.21
CA LEU A 72 3.83 7.33 15.18
C LEU A 72 3.40 8.62 14.49
N MET A 73 2.68 9.47 15.21
CA MET A 73 2.38 10.85 14.83
C MET A 73 3.13 11.81 15.76
N ILE A 74 3.90 12.73 15.19
CA ILE A 74 4.64 13.76 15.93
C ILE A 74 3.67 14.80 16.50
N GLY A 75 3.83 15.14 17.78
CA GLY A 75 3.13 16.23 18.46
C GLY A 75 3.90 17.56 18.40
N ALA A 76 3.32 18.61 18.95
CA ALA A 76 4.00 19.91 19.07
C ALA A 76 5.30 19.79 19.89
N PRO A 77 6.38 20.49 19.51
CA PRO A 77 7.59 20.56 20.32
C PRO A 77 7.29 21.09 21.73
N SER A 78 7.95 20.52 22.75
CA SER A 78 7.86 21.03 24.12
C SER A 78 8.47 22.44 24.20
N LYS A 79 8.24 23.13 25.33
CA LYS A 79 8.87 24.43 25.60
C LYS A 79 10.41 24.36 25.61
N ASP A 80 10.95 23.17 25.86
CA ASP A 80 12.38 22.88 25.92
C ASP A 80 12.92 22.37 24.56
N GLY A 81 12.04 22.22 23.55
CA GLY A 81 12.40 21.81 22.19
C GLY A 81 12.33 20.31 21.92
N ASP A 82 11.85 19.51 22.88
CA ASP A 82 11.75 18.06 22.74
C ASP A 82 10.58 17.66 21.83
N LEU A 83 10.79 16.60 21.05
CA LEU A 83 9.78 16.06 20.13
C LEU A 83 9.12 14.83 20.72
N PHE A 84 7.86 14.97 21.12
CA PHE A 84 7.04 13.84 21.54
C PHE A 84 6.19 13.33 20.37
N ALA A 85 5.87 12.04 20.40
CA ALA A 85 5.01 11.37 19.45
C ALA A 85 4.01 10.47 20.16
N ARG A 86 2.88 10.23 19.49
CA ARG A 86 1.87 9.26 19.91
C ARG A 86 1.74 8.13 18.89
N PRO A 87 1.48 6.90 19.31
CA PRO A 87 1.24 5.80 18.37
C PRO A 87 -0.05 6.04 17.57
N LEU A 88 -0.07 5.67 16.29
CA LEU A 88 -1.29 5.71 15.49
C LEU A 88 -2.23 4.51 15.76
N GLU A 89 -1.69 3.44 16.33
CA GLU A 89 -2.43 2.26 16.77
C GLU A 89 -2.04 1.94 18.22
N TRP A 90 -2.95 2.16 19.16
CA TRP A 90 -2.86 1.74 20.56
C TRP A 90 -4.09 0.91 20.91
N GLN A 91 -3.89 -0.25 21.50
CA GLN A 91 -4.97 -1.20 21.83
C GLN A 91 -4.96 -1.62 23.31
N GLY A 92 -4.12 -0.98 24.14
CA GLY A 92 -4.12 -1.23 25.58
C GLY A 92 -5.25 -0.47 26.29
N ASP A 93 -5.71 -1.02 27.41
CA ASP A 93 -6.81 -0.43 28.21
C ASP A 93 -6.38 0.80 29.04
N GLY A 94 -5.08 1.11 29.05
CA GLY A 94 -4.48 2.26 29.75
C GLY A 94 -4.32 3.53 28.89
N PRO A 95 -3.88 4.65 29.50
CA PRO A 95 -3.61 5.89 28.77
C PRO A 95 -2.54 5.66 27.69
N GLU A 96 -2.70 6.31 26.53
CA GLU A 96 -1.75 6.21 25.43
C GLU A 96 -0.33 6.56 25.91
N PRO A 97 0.68 5.70 25.65
CA PRO A 97 2.03 5.96 26.11
C PRO A 97 2.65 7.14 25.37
N ALA A 98 3.22 8.09 26.11
CA ALA A 98 4.03 9.16 25.53
C ALA A 98 5.38 8.59 25.03
N ILE A 99 5.79 9.03 23.83
CA ILE A 99 6.99 8.53 23.16
C ILE A 99 7.90 9.71 22.83
N LEU A 100 9.11 9.74 23.38
CA LEU A 100 10.12 10.76 23.05
C LEU A 100 10.85 10.36 21.77
N VAL A 101 10.91 11.24 20.78
CA VAL A 101 11.66 11.02 19.54
C VAL A 101 13.08 11.50 19.73
N ILE A 102 14.05 10.63 19.46
CA ILE A 102 15.48 10.94 19.55
C ILE A 102 16.02 11.18 18.13
N PRO A 103 16.04 12.43 17.64
CA PRO A 103 16.55 12.74 16.30
C PRO A 103 18.08 12.64 16.26
N ARG A 104 18.62 12.26 15.11
CA ARG A 104 20.05 12.37 14.79
C ARG A 104 20.30 13.61 13.94
N ALA A 105 21.54 14.09 13.94
CA ALA A 105 21.96 15.18 13.05
C ALA A 105 21.75 14.87 11.55
N SER A 106 21.67 13.59 11.17
CA SER A 106 21.38 13.13 9.82
C SER A 106 19.89 13.03 9.49
N ASP A 107 19.01 13.11 10.49
CA ASP A 107 17.59 12.88 10.30
C ASP A 107 16.92 14.14 9.71
N PRO A 108 15.91 13.98 8.85
CA PRO A 108 15.12 15.12 8.37
C PRO A 108 14.41 15.81 9.53
N ALA A 109 14.21 17.13 9.42
CA ALA A 109 13.43 17.87 10.40
C ALA A 109 12.00 17.32 10.47
N LEU A 110 11.52 17.07 11.69
CA LEU A 110 10.20 16.54 11.99
C LEU A 110 9.35 17.67 12.58
N GLY A 111 8.14 17.85 12.05
CA GLY A 111 7.17 18.83 12.53
C GLY A 111 5.93 18.17 13.13
N GLU A 112 5.17 18.95 13.90
CA GLU A 112 3.86 18.54 14.40
C GLU A 112 2.96 18.02 13.26
N GLY A 113 2.33 16.87 13.47
CA GLY A 113 1.47 16.21 12.50
C GLY A 113 2.20 15.25 11.55
N ASP A 114 3.54 15.21 11.54
CA ASP A 114 4.29 14.26 10.73
C ASP A 114 4.04 12.82 11.17
N ARG A 115 3.82 11.94 10.19
CA ARG A 115 3.73 10.49 10.42
C ARG A 115 5.10 9.87 10.18
N ILE A 116 5.53 9.00 11.07
CA ILE A 116 6.84 8.35 10.98
C ILE A 116 6.72 6.86 11.27
N LEU A 117 7.55 6.05 10.61
CA LEU A 117 7.86 4.70 11.06
C LEU A 117 9.06 4.81 11.99
N ALA A 118 8.93 4.35 13.23
CA ALA A 118 10.00 4.44 14.20
C ALA A 118 10.23 3.09 14.90
N ARG A 119 11.50 2.85 15.26
CA ARG A 119 11.87 1.78 16.18
C ARG A 119 11.71 2.28 17.60
N LEU A 120 10.94 1.56 18.40
CA LEU A 120 10.68 1.87 19.80
C LEU A 120 11.63 1.11 20.72
N THR A 121 12.13 1.80 21.74
CA THR A 121 12.86 1.22 22.87
C THR A 121 12.12 1.62 24.13
N GLN A 122 11.70 0.66 24.94
CA GLN A 122 11.03 0.95 26.21
C GLN A 122 12.06 1.51 27.20
N VAL A 123 11.68 2.58 27.89
CA VAL A 123 12.52 3.24 28.91
C VAL A 123 11.71 3.47 30.17
N LYS A 124 12.39 3.63 31.31
CA LYS A 124 11.78 4.02 32.59
C LYS A 124 12.10 5.49 32.82
N ALA A 125 11.32 6.38 32.21
CA ALA A 125 11.38 7.81 32.43
C ALA A 125 10.05 8.31 33.00
N ASP A 126 10.07 9.45 33.69
CA ASP A 126 8.88 10.00 34.37
C ASP A 126 7.90 10.65 33.37
N ASP A 127 8.38 11.08 32.21
CA ASP A 127 7.65 11.86 31.20
C ASP A 127 7.36 11.10 29.88
N HIS A 128 8.00 9.95 29.66
CA HIS A 128 7.75 9.08 28.50
C HIS A 128 8.00 7.60 28.79
N ALA A 129 7.21 6.74 28.14
CA ALA A 129 7.33 5.28 28.28
C ALA A 129 8.27 4.66 27.22
N TYR A 130 8.51 5.36 26.11
CA TYR A 130 9.32 4.87 25.00
C TYR A 130 10.19 5.96 24.39
N GLU A 131 11.38 5.57 23.94
CA GLU A 131 12.19 6.34 23.01
C GLU A 131 11.99 5.80 21.58
N ALA A 132 11.75 6.71 20.64
CA ALA A 132 11.59 6.43 19.23
C ALA A 132 12.82 6.87 18.43
N ARG A 133 13.37 5.95 17.63
CA ARG A 133 14.33 6.27 16.58
C ARG A 133 13.65 6.24 15.22
N LEU A 134 13.77 7.34 14.48
CA LEU A 134 13.24 7.45 13.13
C LEU A 134 13.83 6.35 12.23
N ILE A 135 12.96 5.59 11.57
CA ILE A 135 13.33 4.71 10.47
C ILE A 135 13.09 5.46 9.15
N ARG A 136 11.89 6.01 8.98
CA ARG A 136 11.51 6.84 7.82
C ARG A 136 10.27 7.68 8.12
N ARG A 137 10.13 8.84 7.46
CA ARG A 137 8.87 9.60 7.43
C ARG A 137 7.87 8.87 6.52
N ILE A 138 6.62 8.81 6.94
CA ILE A 138 5.50 8.21 6.21
C ILE A 138 4.64 9.36 5.67
N GLY A 139 4.31 9.32 4.38
CA GLY A 139 3.44 10.33 3.75
C GLY A 139 4.16 11.44 2.98
N THR A 140 5.49 11.47 2.96
CA THR A 140 6.25 12.20 1.95
C THR A 140 6.87 11.19 1.00
N ASN A 141 6.20 10.89 -0.11
CA ASN A 141 6.94 10.38 -1.27
C ASN A 141 7.96 11.48 -1.62
N PRO A 142 9.28 11.21 -1.58
CA PRO A 142 10.25 12.19 -2.01
C PRO A 142 9.87 12.65 -3.42
N THR A 143 9.97 13.95 -3.69
CA THR A 143 9.71 14.48 -5.02
C THR A 143 10.66 13.80 -5.99
N LYS A 144 10.13 12.85 -6.76
CA LYS A 144 10.84 12.17 -7.82
C LYS A 144 11.09 13.20 -8.93
N ILE A 145 12.33 13.26 -9.39
CA ILE A 145 12.79 14.14 -10.45
C ILE A 145 13.09 13.26 -11.65
N LEU A 146 12.36 13.45 -12.74
CA LEU A 146 12.68 12.81 -14.01
C LEU A 146 13.50 13.77 -14.86
N GLY A 147 14.64 13.33 -15.37
CA GLY A 147 15.53 14.19 -16.14
C GLY A 147 16.62 13.47 -16.89
N VAL A 148 17.30 14.19 -17.78
CA VAL A 148 18.46 13.68 -18.52
C VAL A 148 19.72 13.95 -17.70
N PHE A 149 20.48 12.88 -17.43
CA PHE A 149 21.76 12.98 -16.74
C PHE A 149 22.85 13.52 -17.67
N ARG A 150 23.54 14.56 -17.21
CA ARG A 150 24.74 15.12 -17.84
C ARG A 150 25.95 14.92 -16.96
N LYS A 151 26.93 14.17 -17.44
CA LYS A 151 28.13 13.84 -16.69
C LYS A 151 29.05 15.05 -16.59
N THR A 152 29.61 15.30 -15.41
CA THR A 152 30.63 16.33 -15.18
C THR A 152 31.86 15.71 -14.52
N ALA A 153 32.93 16.51 -14.32
CA ALA A 153 34.13 16.05 -13.64
C ALA A 153 33.87 15.62 -12.17
N GLU A 154 32.83 16.16 -11.53
CA GLU A 154 32.47 15.92 -10.12
C GLU A 154 31.13 15.18 -9.98
N GLY A 155 30.89 14.18 -10.84
CA GLY A 155 29.63 13.42 -10.85
C GLY A 155 28.77 13.84 -12.03
N GLY A 156 27.76 14.68 -11.78
CA GLY A 156 26.94 15.21 -12.87
C GLY A 156 25.81 16.14 -12.46
N ARG A 157 24.94 16.42 -13.43
CA ARG A 157 23.73 17.19 -13.27
C ARG A 157 22.54 16.45 -13.88
N ILE A 158 21.35 16.70 -13.37
CA ILE A 158 20.10 16.24 -13.97
C ILE A 158 19.38 17.47 -14.52
N LEU A 159 19.10 17.43 -15.82
CA LEU A 159 18.26 18.39 -16.52
C LEU A 159 16.82 17.88 -16.47
N PRO A 160 15.91 18.51 -15.71
CA PRO A 160 14.52 18.07 -15.65
C PRO A 160 13.88 18.05 -17.04
N VAL A 161 13.00 17.07 -17.30
CA VAL A 161 12.22 17.05 -18.54
C VAL A 161 11.03 18.02 -18.50
N ASP A 162 10.64 18.47 -17.31
CA ASP A 162 9.54 19.41 -17.14
C ASP A 162 9.97 20.83 -17.54
N LYS A 163 9.21 21.45 -18.45
CA LYS A 163 9.49 22.80 -18.97
C LYS A 163 9.30 23.90 -17.92
N GLY A 164 8.64 23.62 -16.79
CA GLY A 164 8.48 24.55 -15.67
C GLY A 164 9.59 24.47 -14.61
N ALA A 165 10.46 23.46 -14.67
CA ALA A 165 11.50 23.21 -13.67
C ALA A 165 12.88 23.67 -14.18
N ASP A 166 13.13 24.98 -14.17
CA ASP A 166 14.39 25.57 -14.68
C ASP A 166 15.65 25.23 -13.84
N ARG A 167 15.49 24.63 -12.66
CA ARG A 167 16.62 24.33 -11.77
C ARG A 167 17.18 22.95 -12.06
N GLU A 168 18.38 22.94 -12.61
CA GLU A 168 19.22 21.73 -12.70
C GLU A 168 19.51 21.18 -11.29
N TRP A 169 19.63 19.85 -11.19
CA TRP A 169 19.96 19.18 -9.94
C TRP A 169 21.38 18.65 -9.96
N ARG A 170 22.16 18.92 -8.92
CA ARG A 170 23.53 18.41 -8.80
C ARG A 170 23.53 17.00 -8.21
N VAL A 171 24.25 16.09 -8.86
CA VAL A 171 24.43 14.71 -8.40
C VAL A 171 25.91 14.48 -8.10
N ALA A 172 26.22 14.10 -6.86
CA ALA A 172 27.60 13.79 -6.46
C ALA A 172 28.07 12.48 -7.11
N THR A 173 29.38 12.30 -7.31
CA THR A 173 29.97 11.12 -7.97
C THR A 173 29.47 9.78 -7.40
N GLY A 174 29.35 9.67 -6.08
CA GLY A 174 28.85 8.46 -5.40
C GLY A 174 27.33 8.24 -5.46
N GLU A 175 26.58 9.24 -5.92
CA GLU A 175 25.10 9.23 -5.98
C GLU A 175 24.57 9.11 -7.42
N THR A 176 25.47 8.86 -8.39
CA THR A 176 25.13 8.75 -9.82
C THR A 176 24.47 7.43 -10.22
N HIS A 177 24.53 6.42 -9.35
CA HIS A 177 24.03 5.07 -9.62
C HIS A 177 24.54 4.46 -10.94
N GLY A 178 25.74 4.89 -11.40
CA GLY A 178 26.35 4.43 -12.65
C GLY A 178 25.71 4.99 -13.94
N ALA A 179 24.94 6.08 -13.85
CA ALA A 179 24.32 6.71 -15.01
C ALA A 179 25.34 7.20 -16.05
N LYS A 180 25.01 7.03 -17.33
CA LYS A 180 25.82 7.49 -18.47
C LYS A 180 25.33 8.86 -18.95
N ASP A 181 26.22 9.62 -19.58
CA ASP A 181 25.84 10.91 -20.16
C ASP A 181 24.73 10.74 -21.20
N GLY A 182 23.69 11.57 -21.12
CA GLY A 182 22.52 11.53 -22.00
C GLY A 182 21.45 10.52 -21.59
N GLU A 183 21.64 9.75 -20.52
CA GLU A 183 20.66 8.78 -20.03
C GLU A 183 19.50 9.46 -19.30
N LEU A 184 18.27 9.00 -19.53
CA LEU A 184 17.11 9.35 -18.74
C LEU A 184 17.21 8.67 -17.37
N VAL A 185 17.02 9.45 -16.31
CA VAL A 185 17.15 8.97 -14.93
C VAL A 185 16.00 9.50 -14.08
N GLU A 186 15.62 8.69 -13.09
CA GLU A 186 14.77 9.10 -11.99
C GLU A 186 15.67 9.33 -10.76
N ALA A 187 15.46 10.44 -10.09
CA ALA A 187 16.24 10.85 -8.93
C ALA A 187 15.35 11.37 -7.81
N GLU A 188 15.89 11.37 -6.60
CA GLU A 188 15.25 11.96 -5.42
C GLU A 188 16.13 13.08 -4.89
N GLN A 189 15.51 14.11 -4.31
CA GLN A 189 16.25 15.15 -3.60
C GLN A 189 17.13 14.54 -2.49
N SER A 190 18.42 14.87 -2.48
CA SER A 190 19.38 14.48 -1.45
C SER A 190 19.82 15.70 -0.65
N GLY A 191 19.42 15.79 0.63
CA GLY A 191 19.80 16.89 1.52
C GLY A 191 18.79 18.06 1.59
N PRO A 192 19.10 19.11 2.37
CA PRO A 192 18.14 20.15 2.73
C PRO A 192 17.70 21.03 1.55
N LYS A 193 16.41 21.41 1.53
CA LYS A 193 15.74 22.16 0.46
C LYS A 193 16.22 23.61 0.31
N ASP A 194 16.69 24.22 1.40
CA ASP A 194 16.93 25.67 1.49
C ASP A 194 18.42 26.07 1.46
N ARG A 195 19.26 25.28 0.80
CA ARG A 195 20.68 25.64 0.64
C ARG A 195 20.90 26.52 -0.58
N MET A 196 21.72 27.56 -0.42
CA MET A 196 22.17 28.43 -1.53
C MET A 196 22.94 27.60 -2.57
N GLY A 197 22.49 27.61 -3.83
CA GLY A 197 23.08 26.86 -4.94
C GLY A 197 22.09 25.94 -5.65
N LEU A 198 22.60 25.05 -6.52
CA LEU A 198 21.77 24.04 -7.16
C LEU A 198 21.32 23.00 -6.13
N PRO A 199 20.05 22.59 -6.15
CA PRO A 199 19.57 21.54 -5.28
C PRO A 199 20.30 20.23 -5.58
N ARG A 200 20.47 19.41 -4.56
CA ARG A 200 21.17 18.12 -4.66
C ARG A 200 20.17 16.99 -4.87
N ALA A 201 20.55 16.04 -5.70
CA ALA A 201 19.78 14.84 -5.95
C ALA A 201 20.67 13.60 -5.97
N ARG A 202 20.06 12.45 -5.69
CA ARG A 202 20.66 11.12 -5.89
C ARG A 202 19.84 10.35 -6.91
N ILE A 203 20.52 9.68 -7.84
CA ILE A 203 19.84 8.85 -8.84
C ILE A 203 19.36 7.57 -8.16
N VAL A 204 18.08 7.25 -8.32
CA VAL A 204 17.46 6.03 -7.80
C VAL A 204 17.28 4.99 -8.91
N THR A 205 16.91 5.44 -10.12
CA THR A 205 16.61 4.55 -11.23
C THR A 205 17.25 5.07 -12.53
N ARG A 206 17.85 4.17 -13.30
CA ARG A 206 18.34 4.44 -14.66
C ARG A 206 17.30 3.93 -15.66
N LEU A 207 16.72 4.84 -16.43
CA LEU A 207 15.63 4.55 -17.35
C LEU A 207 16.11 4.32 -18.79
N GLY A 208 17.37 4.67 -19.07
CA GLY A 208 18.03 4.36 -20.33
C GLY A 208 17.94 5.50 -21.34
N ASP A 209 17.86 5.17 -22.62
CA ASP A 209 17.85 6.15 -23.70
C ASP A 209 16.49 6.89 -23.75
N PRO A 210 16.47 8.23 -23.66
CA PRO A 210 15.23 9.02 -23.67
C PRO A 210 14.44 8.94 -24.98
N SER A 211 15.04 8.48 -26.08
CA SER A 211 14.38 8.33 -27.40
C SER A 211 13.57 7.04 -27.54
N GLN A 212 13.70 6.10 -26.60
CA GLN A 212 13.01 4.80 -26.67
C GLN A 212 11.52 4.96 -26.30
N PRO A 213 10.60 4.17 -26.89
CA PRO A 213 9.16 4.29 -26.63
C PRO A 213 8.80 4.29 -25.13
N LYS A 214 9.41 3.39 -24.35
CA LYS A 214 9.22 3.29 -22.90
C LYS A 214 9.59 4.58 -22.15
N ALA A 215 10.65 5.26 -22.60
CA ALA A 215 11.11 6.49 -21.99
C ALA A 215 10.17 7.66 -22.32
N VAL A 216 9.62 7.70 -23.55
CA VAL A 216 8.63 8.71 -23.96
C VAL A 216 7.38 8.65 -23.09
N SER A 217 6.85 7.45 -22.84
CA SER A 217 5.67 7.28 -21.98
C SER A 217 5.95 7.72 -20.55
N LEU A 218 7.11 7.37 -19.98
CA LEU A 218 7.50 7.82 -18.63
C LEU A 218 7.66 9.34 -18.54
N ILE A 219 8.23 9.97 -19.57
CA ILE A 219 8.34 11.42 -19.68
C ILE A 219 6.95 12.06 -19.70
N ALA A 220 6.03 11.53 -20.49
CA ALA A 220 4.66 12.02 -20.60
C ALA A 220 3.90 11.88 -19.27
N ILE A 221 3.98 10.72 -18.60
CA ILE A 221 3.39 10.48 -17.28
C ILE A 221 3.85 11.56 -16.29
N HIS A 222 5.15 11.81 -16.24
CA HIS A 222 5.73 12.78 -15.31
C HIS A 222 5.36 14.23 -15.68
N GLN A 223 5.52 14.64 -16.94
CA GLN A 223 5.24 16.00 -17.41
C GLN A 223 3.77 16.40 -17.24
N HIS A 224 2.85 15.45 -17.41
CA HIS A 224 1.42 15.70 -17.23
C HIS A 224 0.94 15.46 -15.80
N GLY A 225 1.84 15.09 -14.87
CA GLY A 225 1.51 14.83 -13.47
C GLY A 225 0.51 13.70 -13.30
N ILE A 226 0.55 12.70 -14.18
CA ILE A 226 -0.36 11.55 -14.15
C ILE A 226 0.02 10.68 -12.95
N PRO A 227 -0.89 10.44 -11.98
CA PRO A 227 -0.60 9.61 -10.82
C PRO A 227 -0.37 8.16 -11.24
N ASP A 228 0.87 7.69 -11.20
CA ASP A 228 1.25 6.32 -11.57
C ASP A 228 1.45 5.37 -10.37
N ASP A 229 1.59 5.93 -9.16
CA ASP A 229 1.67 5.19 -7.90
C ASP A 229 0.35 5.27 -7.12
N PHE A 230 -0.12 4.15 -6.55
CA PHE A 230 -1.31 4.12 -5.67
C PHE A 230 -0.92 4.38 -4.20
N PRO A 231 -1.74 5.11 -3.43
CA PRO A 231 -1.54 5.21 -1.98
C PRO A 231 -1.69 3.86 -1.28
N ASP A 232 -0.86 3.60 -0.26
CA ASP A 232 -0.89 2.36 0.54
C ASP A 232 -2.29 2.01 1.07
N ALA A 233 -3.09 3.03 1.43
CA ALA A 233 -4.45 2.85 1.92
C ALA A 233 -5.40 2.28 0.85
N ALA A 234 -5.28 2.73 -0.40
CA ALA A 234 -6.09 2.23 -1.51
C ALA A 234 -5.72 0.79 -1.88
N ILE A 235 -4.42 0.45 -1.85
CA ILE A 235 -3.94 -0.92 -2.06
C ILE A 235 -4.43 -1.86 -0.96
N ALA A 236 -4.27 -1.46 0.31
CA ALA A 236 -4.73 -2.28 1.44
C ALA A 236 -6.25 -2.52 1.41
N GLU A 237 -7.03 -1.52 1.00
CA GLU A 237 -8.47 -1.65 0.82
C GLU A 237 -8.81 -2.65 -0.29
N ALA A 238 -8.19 -2.54 -1.47
CA ALA A 238 -8.39 -3.48 -2.58
C ALA A 238 -7.98 -4.92 -2.23
N ASP A 239 -6.83 -5.11 -1.57
CA ASP A 239 -6.31 -6.44 -1.21
C ASP A 239 -7.18 -7.15 -0.17
N ALA A 240 -7.89 -6.41 0.68
CA ALA A 240 -8.80 -6.96 1.68
C ALA A 240 -10.14 -7.44 1.07
N MET A 241 -10.47 -7.00 -0.14
CA MET A 241 -11.75 -7.30 -0.79
C MET A 241 -11.84 -8.74 -1.28
N LYS A 242 -13.07 -9.26 -1.21
CA LYS A 242 -13.45 -10.59 -1.65
C LYS A 242 -14.49 -10.46 -2.76
N PRO A 243 -14.59 -11.45 -3.65
CA PRO A 243 -15.64 -11.47 -4.67
C PRO A 243 -17.02 -11.26 -4.03
N ALA A 244 -17.82 -10.40 -4.65
CA ALA A 244 -19.20 -10.17 -4.27
C ALA A 244 -20.00 -11.48 -4.26
N GLY A 245 -20.82 -11.68 -3.22
CA GLY A 245 -21.73 -12.82 -3.12
C GLY A 245 -23.05 -12.58 -3.86
N LEU A 246 -23.90 -13.61 -3.88
CA LEU A 246 -25.22 -13.58 -4.52
C LEU A 246 -26.32 -12.94 -3.64
N ASP A 247 -26.04 -12.67 -2.36
CA ASP A 247 -27.05 -12.15 -1.44
C ASP A 247 -27.63 -10.81 -1.91
N GLY A 248 -28.96 -10.72 -1.97
CA GLY A 248 -29.67 -9.55 -2.50
C GLY A 248 -29.55 -9.31 -4.01
N ARG A 249 -29.02 -10.26 -4.79
CA ARG A 249 -28.84 -10.14 -6.24
C ARG A 249 -29.63 -11.21 -7.00
N GLU A 250 -30.00 -10.90 -8.23
CA GLU A 250 -30.56 -11.87 -9.17
C GLU A 250 -29.44 -12.76 -9.74
N ASP A 251 -29.71 -14.06 -9.86
CA ASP A 251 -28.75 -15.03 -10.37
C ASP A 251 -28.86 -15.16 -11.89
N LEU A 252 -27.87 -14.64 -12.61
CA LEU A 252 -27.81 -14.67 -14.07
C LEU A 252 -26.83 -15.73 -14.62
N ARG A 253 -26.33 -16.65 -13.77
CA ARG A 253 -25.26 -17.59 -14.17
C ARG A 253 -25.64 -18.58 -15.28
N ASP A 254 -26.92 -18.86 -15.46
CA ASP A 254 -27.42 -19.73 -16.52
C ASP A 254 -27.64 -18.97 -17.85
N MET A 255 -27.49 -17.64 -17.84
CA MET A 255 -27.58 -16.81 -19.05
C MET A 255 -26.27 -16.89 -19.84
N PRO A 256 -26.30 -17.12 -21.17
CA PRO A 256 -25.10 -17.24 -21.99
C PRO A 256 -24.54 -15.86 -22.38
N LEU A 257 -24.13 -15.09 -21.37
CA LEU A 257 -23.44 -13.81 -21.55
C LEU A 257 -22.05 -14.02 -22.16
N LEU A 258 -21.67 -13.13 -23.09
CA LEU A 258 -20.36 -13.13 -23.73
C LEU A 258 -19.72 -11.75 -23.67
N THR A 259 -18.39 -11.70 -23.61
CA THR A 259 -17.59 -10.48 -23.72
C THR A 259 -16.99 -10.39 -25.14
N ILE A 260 -16.77 -9.17 -25.66
CA ILE A 260 -16.19 -8.94 -26.99
C ILE A 260 -15.07 -7.91 -26.86
N ASP A 261 -13.85 -8.39 -26.67
CA ASP A 261 -12.69 -7.56 -26.37
C ASP A 261 -11.49 -7.86 -27.28
N PRO A 262 -10.52 -6.94 -27.39
CA PRO A 262 -9.21 -7.23 -27.95
C PRO A 262 -8.54 -8.43 -27.25
N SER A 263 -7.72 -9.19 -27.99
CA SER A 263 -7.09 -10.41 -27.48
C SER A 263 -6.08 -10.16 -26.34
N ASP A 264 -5.66 -8.93 -26.14
CA ASP A 264 -4.73 -8.49 -25.09
C ASP A 264 -5.40 -7.73 -23.93
N ALA A 265 -6.74 -7.61 -23.95
CA ALA A 265 -7.51 -7.03 -22.85
C ALA A 265 -7.36 -7.87 -21.58
N ARG A 266 -7.30 -7.20 -20.43
CA ARG A 266 -7.18 -7.84 -19.10
C ARG A 266 -8.40 -7.56 -18.22
N ASP A 267 -9.02 -6.42 -18.45
CA ASP A 267 -10.24 -5.92 -17.89
C ASP A 267 -11.38 -6.12 -18.89
N HIS A 268 -12.40 -6.86 -18.46
CA HIS A 268 -13.64 -7.07 -19.21
C HIS A 268 -14.76 -6.38 -18.44
N ASP A 269 -15.17 -5.20 -18.91
CA ASP A 269 -16.11 -4.33 -18.21
C ASP A 269 -17.57 -4.67 -18.52
N ASP A 270 -17.86 -5.20 -19.71
CA ASP A 270 -19.20 -5.50 -20.17
C ASP A 270 -19.32 -6.92 -20.74
N ALA A 271 -20.51 -7.51 -20.55
CA ALA A 271 -20.94 -8.73 -21.20
C ALA A 271 -22.34 -8.54 -21.76
N CYS A 272 -22.61 -9.12 -22.92
CA CYS A 272 -23.91 -9.02 -23.59
C CYS A 272 -24.52 -10.38 -23.92
N PHE A 273 -25.84 -10.40 -23.99
CA PHE A 273 -26.62 -11.52 -24.52
C PHE A 273 -27.85 -10.96 -25.24
N ALA A 274 -28.15 -11.48 -26.42
CA ALA A 274 -29.33 -11.06 -27.17
C ALA A 274 -30.08 -12.30 -27.68
N HIS A 275 -31.41 -12.22 -27.64
CA HIS A 275 -32.29 -13.26 -28.19
C HIS A 275 -33.56 -12.63 -28.78
N PRO A 276 -34.26 -13.34 -29.69
CA PRO A 276 -35.57 -12.91 -30.17
C PRO A 276 -36.56 -12.72 -29.02
N ASP A 277 -37.45 -11.73 -29.14
CA ASP A 277 -38.49 -11.51 -28.15
C ASP A 277 -39.68 -12.47 -28.36
N ASP A 278 -40.08 -13.13 -27.29
CA ASP A 278 -41.19 -14.09 -27.30
C ASP A 278 -42.55 -13.40 -27.08
N ASP A 279 -42.59 -12.09 -26.79
CA ASP A 279 -43.83 -11.34 -26.64
C ASP A 279 -44.59 -11.23 -27.98
N PRO A 280 -45.82 -11.78 -28.11
CA PRO A 280 -46.61 -11.69 -29.33
C PRO A 280 -46.94 -10.26 -29.77
N LYS A 281 -46.81 -9.26 -28.88
CA LYS A 281 -47.00 -7.85 -29.18
C LYS A 281 -45.77 -7.18 -29.78
N ASN A 282 -44.63 -7.86 -29.79
CA ASN A 282 -43.35 -7.38 -30.29
C ASN A 282 -42.81 -8.32 -31.37
N GLU A 283 -43.64 -8.65 -32.35
CA GLU A 283 -43.27 -9.56 -33.45
C GLU A 283 -42.02 -9.05 -34.20
N GLY A 284 -40.98 -9.88 -34.26
CA GLY A 284 -39.68 -9.54 -34.86
C GLY A 284 -38.78 -8.67 -33.98
N GLY A 285 -39.20 -8.36 -32.75
CA GLY A 285 -38.38 -7.67 -31.75
C GLY A 285 -37.35 -8.57 -31.08
N HIS A 286 -36.49 -7.96 -30.26
CA HIS A 286 -35.41 -8.65 -29.55
C HIS A 286 -35.34 -8.21 -28.09
N VAL A 287 -34.82 -9.09 -27.24
CA VAL A 287 -34.41 -8.77 -25.87
C VAL A 287 -32.90 -8.75 -25.82
N ILE A 288 -32.35 -7.64 -25.32
CA ILE A 288 -30.91 -7.43 -25.16
C ILE A 288 -30.61 -7.27 -23.67
N TRP A 289 -29.66 -8.05 -23.20
CA TRP A 289 -29.05 -7.92 -21.90
C TRP A 289 -27.65 -7.32 -22.04
N VAL A 290 -27.38 -6.30 -21.23
CA VAL A 290 -26.04 -5.74 -21.05
C VAL A 290 -25.72 -5.80 -19.56
N ALA A 291 -24.66 -6.50 -19.21
CA ALA A 291 -24.17 -6.66 -17.84
C ALA A 291 -22.84 -5.93 -17.70
N ILE A 292 -22.81 -4.89 -16.87
CA ILE A 292 -21.61 -4.09 -16.58
C ILE A 292 -21.02 -4.52 -15.25
N ALA A 293 -19.70 -4.65 -15.16
CA ALA A 293 -18.98 -4.94 -13.92
C ALA A 293 -19.43 -4.03 -12.77
N ASP A 294 -19.76 -4.62 -11.61
CA ASP A 294 -20.24 -3.85 -10.45
C ASP A 294 -19.06 -3.27 -9.64
N VAL A 295 -18.37 -2.30 -10.24
CA VAL A 295 -17.26 -1.58 -9.59
C VAL A 295 -17.74 -0.84 -8.33
N ALA A 296 -18.97 -0.33 -8.34
CA ALA A 296 -19.55 0.43 -7.23
C ALA A 296 -19.71 -0.40 -5.95
N HIS A 297 -19.80 -1.73 -6.06
CA HIS A 297 -19.74 -2.63 -4.90
C HIS A 297 -18.41 -2.51 -4.13
N TYR A 298 -17.31 -2.32 -4.85
CA TYR A 298 -15.96 -2.26 -4.27
C TYR A 298 -15.53 -0.83 -3.98
N VAL A 299 -15.86 0.12 -4.86
CA VAL A 299 -15.46 1.52 -4.72
C VAL A 299 -16.61 2.32 -4.14
N THR A 300 -16.72 2.35 -2.81
CA THR A 300 -17.81 3.05 -2.11
C THR A 300 -17.48 4.52 -1.85
N PRO A 301 -18.47 5.44 -1.84
CA PRO A 301 -18.24 6.86 -1.59
C PRO A 301 -17.43 7.14 -0.31
N GLY A 302 -16.40 7.98 -0.42
CA GLY A 302 -15.54 8.34 0.70
C GLY A 302 -14.49 7.30 1.09
N SER A 303 -14.36 6.18 0.36
CA SER A 303 -13.28 5.21 0.54
C SER A 303 -11.90 5.77 0.12
N ALA A 304 -10.82 5.05 0.43
CA ALA A 304 -9.50 5.43 -0.10
C ALA A 304 -9.43 5.19 -1.61
N LEU A 305 -10.08 4.13 -2.08
CA LEU A 305 -10.25 3.84 -3.50
C LEU A 305 -11.05 4.91 -4.24
N ASP A 306 -12.16 5.38 -3.69
CA ASP A 306 -13.01 6.43 -4.29
C ASP A 306 -12.26 7.74 -4.45
N ARG A 307 -11.56 8.20 -3.40
CA ARG A 307 -10.73 9.41 -3.48
C ARG A 307 -9.62 9.29 -4.53
N GLU A 308 -8.99 8.12 -4.64
CA GLU A 308 -7.92 7.91 -5.61
C GLU A 308 -8.47 7.80 -7.04
N ALA A 309 -9.60 7.10 -7.23
CA ALA A 309 -10.29 7.02 -8.50
C ALA A 309 -10.76 8.40 -8.98
N TRP A 310 -11.30 9.24 -8.08
CA TRP A 310 -11.68 10.62 -8.38
C TRP A 310 -10.49 11.47 -8.82
N LYS A 311 -9.33 11.29 -8.16
CA LYS A 311 -8.09 12.00 -8.49
C LYS A 311 -7.55 11.58 -9.86
N ARG A 312 -7.63 10.29 -10.20
CA ARG A 312 -7.15 9.74 -11.48
C ARG A 312 -8.11 10.05 -12.63
N GLY A 313 -9.42 9.96 -12.38
CA GLY A 313 -10.50 10.25 -13.32
C GLY A 313 -10.70 9.21 -14.43
N ASN A 314 -9.61 8.66 -14.98
CA ASN A 314 -9.62 7.62 -16.00
C ASN A 314 -8.36 6.73 -15.93
N SER A 315 -8.39 5.60 -16.63
CA SER A 315 -7.17 4.86 -16.99
C SER A 315 -6.51 5.54 -18.20
N THR A 316 -5.22 5.84 -18.12
CA THR A 316 -4.47 6.44 -19.23
C THR A 316 -3.71 5.37 -20.02
N TYR A 317 -3.98 5.28 -21.32
CA TYR A 317 -3.39 4.29 -22.22
C TYR A 317 -2.21 4.89 -23.00
N PHE A 318 -1.07 4.21 -22.95
CA PHE A 318 0.13 4.50 -23.72
C PHE A 318 0.45 3.33 -24.68
N PRO A 319 1.24 3.55 -25.74
CA PRO A 319 1.58 2.49 -26.69
C PRO A 319 2.23 1.24 -26.05
N ASP A 320 2.93 1.40 -24.93
CA ASP A 320 3.66 0.31 -24.24
C ASP A 320 3.09 -0.07 -22.87
N ARG A 321 2.08 0.66 -22.34
CA ARG A 321 1.56 0.45 -20.98
C ARG A 321 0.22 1.13 -20.73
N VAL A 322 -0.38 0.80 -19.60
CA VAL A 322 -1.55 1.50 -19.07
C VAL A 322 -1.23 1.99 -17.66
N VAL A 323 -1.65 3.21 -17.33
CA VAL A 323 -1.73 3.71 -15.96
C VAL A 323 -3.18 3.56 -15.51
N PRO A 324 -3.51 2.54 -14.70
CA PRO A 324 -4.90 2.20 -14.42
C PRO A 324 -5.52 3.16 -13.41
N MET A 325 -6.84 3.37 -13.52
CA MET A 325 -7.61 4.14 -12.54
C MET A 325 -7.73 3.42 -11.20
N LEU A 326 -7.86 2.09 -11.22
CA LEU A 326 -8.05 1.25 -10.04
C LEU A 326 -6.86 0.30 -9.88
N PRO A 327 -6.59 -0.19 -8.65
CA PRO A 327 -5.60 -1.23 -8.45
C PRO A 327 -5.93 -2.50 -9.24
N ASP A 328 -4.89 -3.21 -9.70
CA ASP A 328 -4.98 -4.43 -10.52
C ASP A 328 -5.88 -5.51 -9.89
N ARG A 329 -5.86 -5.60 -8.54
CA ARG A 329 -6.74 -6.48 -7.76
C ARG A 329 -8.24 -6.29 -8.07
N LEU A 330 -8.64 -5.06 -8.41
CA LEU A 330 -10.00 -4.75 -8.81
C LEU A 330 -10.16 -4.83 -10.33
N SER A 331 -9.43 -4.00 -11.09
CA SER A 331 -9.63 -3.87 -12.53
C SER A 331 -9.32 -5.17 -13.29
N GLY A 332 -8.27 -5.88 -12.91
CA GLY A 332 -7.84 -7.12 -13.58
C GLY A 332 -8.45 -8.40 -13.02
N ASP A 333 -9.18 -8.35 -11.89
CA ASP A 333 -9.75 -9.56 -11.27
C ASP A 333 -11.17 -9.38 -10.73
N LEU A 334 -11.34 -8.68 -9.61
CA LEU A 334 -12.62 -8.69 -8.88
C LEU A 334 -13.79 -8.05 -9.64
N CYS A 335 -13.49 -7.10 -10.52
CA CYS A 335 -14.47 -6.44 -11.39
C CYS A 335 -14.52 -7.06 -12.79
N SER A 336 -13.40 -7.56 -13.29
CA SER A 336 -13.31 -8.12 -14.65
C SER A 336 -14.19 -9.37 -14.81
N LEU A 337 -15.03 -9.37 -15.84
CA LEU A 337 -15.99 -10.42 -16.18
C LEU A 337 -15.32 -11.63 -16.85
N HIS A 338 -14.40 -12.27 -16.13
CA HIS A 338 -13.63 -13.42 -16.60
C HIS A 338 -14.50 -14.63 -16.96
N GLU A 339 -14.14 -15.30 -18.06
CA GLU A 339 -14.82 -16.51 -18.53
C GLU A 339 -14.88 -17.60 -17.46
N GLY A 340 -16.09 -18.14 -17.24
CA GLY A 340 -16.31 -19.24 -16.29
C GLY A 340 -16.17 -18.85 -14.82
N VAL A 341 -16.02 -17.56 -14.50
CA VAL A 341 -15.90 -17.08 -13.12
C VAL A 341 -17.10 -16.22 -12.75
N ALA A 342 -17.77 -16.59 -11.64
CA ALA A 342 -18.89 -15.79 -11.13
C ALA A 342 -18.41 -14.39 -10.71
N ARG A 343 -19.06 -13.37 -11.25
CA ARG A 343 -18.78 -11.94 -11.00
C ARG A 343 -20.07 -11.18 -10.80
N ALA A 344 -20.02 -10.15 -9.95
CA ALA A 344 -21.16 -9.25 -9.77
C ALA A 344 -21.20 -8.22 -10.88
N CYS A 345 -22.41 -7.98 -11.39
CA CYS A 345 -22.68 -7.01 -12.42
C CYS A 345 -23.93 -6.20 -12.09
N ILE A 346 -24.05 -5.05 -12.75
CA ILE A 346 -25.29 -4.31 -12.92
C ILE A 346 -25.80 -4.65 -14.32
N ALA A 347 -26.95 -5.31 -14.39
CA ALA A 347 -27.53 -5.74 -15.66
C ALA A 347 -28.73 -4.86 -16.06
N VAL A 348 -28.83 -4.55 -17.35
CA VAL A 348 -30.01 -3.93 -17.96
C VAL A 348 -30.62 -4.89 -18.97
N ARG A 349 -31.93 -5.09 -18.87
CA ARG A 349 -32.75 -5.80 -19.84
C ARG A 349 -33.49 -4.78 -20.70
N MET A 350 -33.22 -4.77 -21.99
CA MET A 350 -33.86 -3.91 -22.97
C MET A 350 -34.73 -4.76 -23.89
N GLN A 351 -35.93 -4.28 -24.19
CA GLN A 351 -36.80 -4.83 -25.22
C GLN A 351 -36.83 -3.83 -26.36
N ILE A 352 -36.44 -4.27 -27.55
CA ILE A 352 -36.41 -3.47 -28.77
C ILE A 352 -37.38 -4.05 -29.79
N ASP A 353 -37.98 -3.19 -30.60
CA ASP A 353 -38.89 -3.64 -31.65
C ASP A 353 -38.14 -4.01 -32.94
N ALA A 354 -38.85 -4.46 -33.96
CA ALA A 354 -38.25 -4.85 -35.24
C ALA A 354 -37.53 -3.70 -35.98
N LYS A 355 -37.68 -2.44 -35.54
CA LYS A 355 -37.03 -1.25 -36.10
C LYS A 355 -35.83 -0.77 -35.29
N GLY A 356 -35.58 -1.35 -34.12
CA GLY A 356 -34.48 -0.99 -33.22
C GLY A 356 -34.93 -0.01 -32.14
#